data_AF-A0A8B7NXM5-F1
#
_entry.id   AF-A0A8B7NXM5-F1
#
_cell.length_a   1.000
_cell.length_b   1.000
_cell.length_c   1.000
_cell.angle_alpha   90.00
_cell.angle_beta   90.00
_cell.angle_gamma   90.00
#
_symmetry.space_group_name_H-M   'P 1'
#
loop_
_entity.id
_entity.type
_entity.pdbx_description
1 polymer ?
#
loop_
_entity_poly.entity_id
_entity_poly.type
_entity_poly.pdbx_seq_one_letter_code
_entity_poly.pdbx_strand_id
1 'polypeptide(L)'
;DPANFISPIYFNGDTFPFQRWAEQPVDGHDCKAELVGFSAVTHCSRVPGYDAVGQNYALLGDGGPISSANWQKAIDEWIGEVKDVVAPAMTSNGGVIGHYTQVVWYETREVGCGVFTNNQKCAWVDGWNNFYCAKYICNYGPAGNMVDKNRNPLPPYSTTVACKKPSTNYPGLCAE
;
A
#
# COMPACT_ATOMS: atom_id res chain seq x y z
N ASP A 1 24.47 4.02 7.45
CA ASP A 1 23.97 4.38 8.78
C ASP A 1 23.03 3.28 9.26
N PRO A 2 23.26 2.63 10.42
CA PRO A 2 22.36 1.61 10.98
C PRO A 2 20.93 2.12 11.26
N ALA A 3 20.66 3.42 11.15
CA ALA A 3 19.33 4.04 11.24
C ALA A 3 18.51 4.00 9.93
N ASN A 4 19.09 3.55 8.80
CA ASN A 4 18.40 3.56 7.49
C ASN A 4 17.93 2.17 7.03
N PHE A 5 17.76 1.24 7.96
CA PHE A 5 17.28 -0.11 7.63
C PHE A 5 15.77 -0.22 7.86
N ILE A 6 15.13 -1.00 7.00
CA ILE A 6 13.72 -1.36 7.12
C ILE A 6 13.59 -2.83 7.54
N SER A 7 12.46 -3.20 8.10
CA SER A 7 12.23 -4.57 8.55
C SER A 7 11.74 -5.46 7.39
N PRO A 8 11.97 -6.77 7.46
CA PRO A 8 11.40 -7.68 6.48
C PRO A 8 9.87 -7.69 6.58
N ILE A 9 9.20 -7.84 5.44
CA ILE A 9 7.75 -7.98 5.33
C ILE A 9 7.43 -9.41 4.88
N TYR A 10 6.51 -10.06 5.57
CA TYR A 10 6.08 -11.43 5.31
C TYR A 10 4.69 -11.46 4.67
N PHE A 11 4.49 -12.38 3.74
CA PHE A 11 3.16 -12.57 3.15
C PHE A 11 2.25 -13.34 4.10
N ASN A 12 1.06 -12.80 4.38
CA ASN A 12 0.04 -13.46 5.20
C ASN A 12 -1.30 -13.47 4.45
N GLY A 13 -1.61 -14.61 3.81
CA GLY A 13 -2.82 -14.78 3.02
C GLY A 13 -4.09 -15.00 3.83
N ASP A 14 -3.97 -15.47 5.08
CA ASP A 14 -5.11 -15.89 5.90
C ASP A 14 -5.69 -14.72 6.72
N THR A 15 -4.87 -13.72 7.01
CA THR A 15 -5.19 -12.67 8.00
C THR A 15 -5.88 -11.47 7.36
N PHE A 16 -5.55 -11.13 6.11
CA PHE A 16 -6.02 -9.89 5.48
C PHE A 16 -7.21 -10.14 4.52
N PRO A 17 -8.33 -9.41 4.63
CA PRO A 17 -9.46 -9.52 3.72
C PRO A 17 -9.26 -8.71 2.42
N PHE A 18 -8.07 -8.80 1.80
CA PHE A 18 -7.71 -8.04 0.59
C PHE A 18 -8.57 -8.40 -0.63
N GLN A 19 -8.89 -9.68 -0.80
CA GLN A 19 -9.58 -10.19 -1.99
C GLN A 19 -11.02 -9.69 -2.05
N ARG A 20 -11.69 -9.65 -0.89
CA ARG A 20 -13.06 -9.15 -0.77
C ARG A 20 -13.19 -7.68 -1.20
N TRP A 21 -12.18 -6.85 -0.90
CA TRP A 21 -12.18 -5.46 -1.36
C TRP A 21 -11.81 -5.34 -2.84
N ALA A 22 -10.82 -6.12 -3.30
CA ALA A 22 -10.42 -6.16 -4.71
C ALA A 22 -11.61 -6.45 -5.62
N GLU A 23 -12.49 -7.37 -5.22
CA GLU A 23 -13.68 -7.79 -5.96
C GLU A 23 -14.80 -6.76 -6.04
N GLN A 24 -14.76 -5.68 -5.26
CA GLN A 24 -15.75 -4.61 -5.37
C GLN A 24 -15.42 -3.71 -6.57
N PRO A 25 -16.36 -3.51 -7.52
CA PRO A 25 -16.20 -2.62 -8.67
C PRO A 25 -16.39 -1.16 -8.23
N VAL A 26 -15.55 -0.72 -7.32
CA VAL A 26 -15.49 0.64 -6.78
C VAL A 26 -14.05 1.10 -6.81
N ASP A 27 -13.84 2.34 -7.24
CA ASP A 27 -12.52 2.95 -7.27
C ASP A 27 -12.07 3.38 -5.87
N GLY A 28 -10.78 3.24 -5.60
CA GLY A 28 -10.13 3.69 -4.38
C GLY A 28 -10.05 2.69 -3.22
N HIS A 29 -9.69 3.23 -2.05
CA HIS A 29 -9.42 2.47 -0.83
C HIS A 29 -10.68 1.98 -0.12
N ASP A 30 -10.52 0.91 0.68
CA ASP A 30 -11.60 0.30 1.46
C ASP A 30 -12.06 1.14 2.66
N CYS A 31 -11.31 2.18 3.02
CA CYS A 31 -11.68 3.20 3.99
C CYS A 31 -12.54 4.28 3.36
N LYS A 32 -13.87 4.13 3.42
CA LYS A 32 -14.79 5.23 3.08
C LYS A 32 -15.16 6.01 4.34
N ALA A 33 -14.89 7.31 4.34
CA ALA A 33 -15.46 8.21 5.31
C ALA A 33 -16.94 8.43 4.97
N GLU A 34 -17.83 7.93 5.81
CA GLU A 34 -19.27 8.16 5.72
C GLU A 34 -19.70 9.12 6.82
N LEU A 35 -20.59 10.07 6.50
CA LEU A 35 -21.23 10.91 7.51
C LEU A 35 -22.43 10.17 8.08
N VAL A 36 -22.29 9.67 9.31
CA VAL A 36 -23.40 9.08 10.08
C VAL A 36 -23.90 10.16 11.04
N GLY A 37 -24.91 10.92 10.60
CA GLY A 37 -25.38 12.12 11.30
C GLY A 37 -24.36 13.26 11.20
N PHE A 38 -23.89 13.78 12.35
CA PHE A 38 -22.85 14.82 12.42
C PHE A 38 -21.44 14.26 12.65
N SER A 39 -21.26 12.93 12.63
CA SER A 39 -19.97 12.28 12.84
C SER A 39 -19.46 11.68 11.53
N ALA A 40 -18.21 11.96 11.19
CA ALA A 40 -17.49 11.20 10.17
C ALA A 40 -17.10 9.84 10.77
N VAL A 41 -17.63 8.77 10.21
CA VAL A 41 -17.27 7.39 10.55
C VAL A 41 -16.50 6.83 9.36
N THR A 42 -15.25 6.45 9.58
CA THR A 42 -14.47 5.76 8.55
C THR A 42 -14.72 4.26 8.67
N HIS A 43 -15.38 3.69 7.66
CA HIS A 43 -15.55 2.25 7.54
C HIS A 43 -14.35 1.69 6.76
N CYS A 44 -13.39 1.11 7.46
CA CYS A 44 -12.25 0.38 6.90
C CYS A 44 -12.38 -1.12 7.17
N SER A 45 -11.74 -1.98 6.37
CA SER A 45 -11.60 -3.38 6.75
C SER A 45 -10.76 -3.48 8.02
N ARG A 46 -11.33 -4.08 9.06
CA ARG A 46 -10.59 -4.41 10.28
C ARG A 46 -9.86 -5.73 10.09
N VAL A 47 -8.60 -5.76 10.49
CA VAL A 47 -7.78 -6.96 10.48
C VAL A 47 -7.46 -7.30 11.94
N PRO A 48 -7.87 -8.48 12.44
CA PRO A 48 -7.53 -8.89 13.80
C PRO A 48 -6.03 -8.84 14.05
N GLY A 49 -5.61 -8.32 15.20
CA GLY A 49 -4.19 -8.20 15.57
C GLY A 49 -3.52 -6.89 15.16
N TYR A 50 -4.20 -6.00 14.41
CA TYR A 50 -3.67 -4.68 14.05
C TYR A 50 -4.60 -3.55 14.47
N ASP A 51 -4.05 -2.55 15.13
CA ASP A 51 -4.78 -1.31 15.48
C ASP A 51 -5.08 -0.45 14.25
N ALA A 52 -4.21 -0.51 13.24
CA ALA A 52 -4.36 0.12 11.94
C ALA A 52 -3.70 -0.72 10.85
N VAL A 53 -4.28 -0.67 9.64
CA VAL A 53 -3.79 -1.36 8.44
C VAL A 53 -3.64 -0.36 7.31
N GLY A 54 -2.47 -0.37 6.68
CA GLY A 54 -2.21 0.42 5.48
C GLY A 54 -2.71 -0.29 4.24
N GLN A 55 -2.91 0.43 3.15
CA GLN A 55 -3.35 -0.16 1.88
C GLN A 55 -2.72 0.53 0.69
N ASN A 56 -2.15 -0.27 -0.21
CA ASN A 56 -1.83 0.17 -1.57
C ASN A 56 -2.89 -0.31 -2.56
N TYR A 57 -3.23 0.58 -3.49
CA TYR A 57 -4.19 0.36 -4.56
C TYR A 57 -3.47 0.58 -5.90
N ALA A 58 -3.72 -0.29 -6.89
CA ALA A 58 -3.37 -0.01 -8.27
C ALA A 58 -4.50 -0.44 -9.21
N LEU A 59 -4.66 0.31 -10.29
CA LEU A 59 -5.59 0.01 -11.36
C LEU A 59 -4.84 0.02 -12.69
N LEU A 60 -4.63 -1.16 -13.27
CA LEU A 60 -3.91 -1.29 -14.53
C LEU A 60 -4.90 -1.54 -15.66
N GLY A 61 -4.84 -0.68 -16.68
CA GLY A 61 -5.71 -0.75 -17.86
C GLY A 61 -5.05 -1.38 -19.07
N ASP A 62 -5.85 -2.03 -19.90
CA ASP A 62 -5.47 -2.57 -21.19
C ASP A 62 -6.57 -2.31 -22.23
N GLY A 63 -6.18 -2.17 -23.50
CA GLY A 63 -7.10 -2.06 -24.63
C GLY A 63 -7.78 -3.39 -24.99
N GLY A 64 -7.25 -4.52 -24.50
CA GLY A 64 -7.84 -5.85 -24.68
C GLY A 64 -8.08 -6.60 -23.36
N PRO A 65 -8.74 -7.77 -23.42
CA PRO A 65 -8.93 -8.62 -22.25
C PRO A 65 -7.59 -8.98 -21.57
N ILE A 66 -7.61 -9.01 -20.23
CA ILE A 66 -6.44 -9.28 -19.40
C ILE A 66 -6.38 -10.79 -19.13
N SER A 67 -5.40 -11.46 -19.72
CA SER A 67 -5.21 -12.91 -19.57
C SER A 67 -4.62 -13.31 -18.23
N SER A 68 -3.85 -12.43 -17.59
CA SER A 68 -3.23 -12.66 -16.28
C SER A 68 -2.93 -11.36 -15.55
N ALA A 69 -2.92 -11.43 -14.22
CA ALA A 69 -2.52 -10.32 -13.37
C ALA A 69 -1.02 -10.02 -13.53
N ASN A 70 -0.67 -8.75 -13.68
CA ASN A 70 0.69 -8.25 -13.76
C ASN A 70 1.09 -7.56 -12.45
N TRP A 71 1.36 -8.37 -11.42
CA TRP A 71 1.80 -7.90 -10.11
C TRP A 71 3.10 -7.11 -10.16
N GLN A 72 4.05 -7.52 -11.03
CA GLN A 72 5.33 -6.83 -11.16
C GLN A 72 5.10 -5.36 -11.57
N LYS A 73 4.25 -5.12 -12.57
CA LYS A 73 3.91 -3.76 -13.00
C LYS A 73 3.25 -2.94 -11.88
N ALA A 74 2.31 -3.51 -11.13
CA ALA A 74 1.67 -2.80 -10.03
C ALA A 74 2.67 -2.42 -8.93
N ILE A 75 3.57 -3.33 -8.57
CA ILE A 75 4.62 -3.10 -7.56
C ILE A 75 5.66 -2.10 -8.08
N ASP A 76 6.05 -2.17 -9.36
CA ASP A 76 6.97 -1.24 -9.98
C ASP A 76 6.41 0.19 -10.02
N GLU A 77 5.10 0.35 -10.28
CA GLU A 77 4.43 1.66 -10.21
C GLU A 77 4.47 2.22 -8.79
N TRP A 78 4.20 1.42 -7.76
CA TRP A 78 4.32 1.83 -6.37
C TRP A 78 5.75 2.20 -5.98
N ILE A 79 6.74 1.39 -6.36
CA ILE A 79 8.16 1.65 -6.05
C ILE A 79 8.67 2.87 -6.82
N GLY A 80 8.20 3.06 -8.06
CA GLY A 80 8.62 4.14 -8.96
C GLY A 80 8.32 5.54 -8.43
N GLU A 81 7.41 5.68 -7.46
CA GLU A 81 7.14 6.92 -6.74
C GLU A 81 8.36 7.46 -5.96
N VAL A 82 9.39 6.64 -5.73
CA VAL A 82 10.66 7.08 -5.11
C VAL A 82 11.27 8.30 -5.82
N LYS A 83 11.04 8.45 -7.12
CA LYS A 83 11.51 9.61 -7.92
C LYS A 83 10.90 10.95 -7.44
N ASP A 84 9.75 10.88 -6.77
CA ASP A 84 8.98 12.02 -6.29
C ASP A 84 9.20 12.30 -4.79
N VAL A 85 10.01 11.47 -4.12
CA VAL A 85 10.38 11.62 -2.71
C VAL A 85 11.54 12.59 -2.55
N VAL A 86 11.36 13.56 -1.65
CA VAL A 86 12.38 14.52 -1.23
C VAL A 86 12.96 14.09 0.11
N ALA A 87 14.18 13.54 0.07
CA ALA A 87 14.93 13.16 1.26
C ALA A 87 15.59 14.39 1.96
N PRO A 88 15.83 14.35 3.28
CA PRO A 88 15.47 13.28 4.22
C PRO A 88 14.08 13.46 4.85
N ALA A 89 13.38 14.55 4.53
CA ALA A 89 12.08 14.87 5.11
C ALA A 89 10.96 13.90 4.67
N MET A 90 11.22 13.07 3.66
CA MET A 90 10.27 12.12 3.06
C MET A 90 8.97 12.80 2.63
N THR A 91 9.10 14.03 2.15
CA THR A 91 8.02 14.83 1.60
C THR A 91 7.93 14.62 0.09
N SER A 92 6.79 14.97 -0.49
CA SER A 92 6.59 14.91 -1.93
C SER A 92 7.12 16.18 -2.63
N ASN A 93 7.66 16.02 -3.83
CA ASN A 93 7.98 17.12 -4.76
C ASN A 93 6.75 17.62 -5.57
N GLY A 94 5.55 17.15 -5.25
CA GLY A 94 4.31 17.36 -6.00
C GLY A 94 3.71 16.07 -6.56
N GLY A 95 4.48 14.97 -6.62
CA GLY A 95 4.00 13.64 -7.00
C GLY A 95 3.30 12.86 -5.88
N VAL A 96 2.77 11.68 -6.21
CA VAL A 96 2.29 10.71 -5.22
C VAL A 96 3.49 9.93 -4.69
N ILE A 97 3.57 9.75 -3.37
CA ILE A 97 4.65 8.99 -2.71
C ILE A 97 4.14 7.92 -1.73
N GLY A 98 2.83 7.90 -1.47
CA GLY A 98 2.24 7.11 -0.40
C GLY A 98 2.37 5.61 -0.60
N HIS A 99 2.42 5.14 -1.84
CA HIS A 99 2.57 3.72 -2.13
C HIS A 99 4.01 3.29 -1.86
N TYR A 100 4.99 4.07 -2.33
CA TYR A 100 6.40 3.79 -2.05
C TYR A 100 6.69 3.82 -0.54
N THR A 101 6.25 4.87 0.16
CA THR A 101 6.54 5.00 1.60
C THR A 101 5.91 3.88 2.42
N GLN A 102 4.75 3.36 2.01
CA GLN A 102 4.16 2.17 2.62
C GLN A 102 4.98 0.89 2.32
N VAL A 103 5.42 0.69 1.08
CA VAL A 103 6.23 -0.48 0.70
C VAL A 103 7.50 -0.58 1.54
N VAL A 104 8.14 0.56 1.82
CA VAL A 104 9.40 0.62 2.57
C VAL A 104 9.20 0.95 4.05
N TRP A 105 7.99 0.84 4.60
CA TRP A 105 7.70 1.27 5.97
C TRP A 105 8.33 0.38 7.04
N TYR A 106 9.17 0.94 7.92
CA TYR A 106 10.00 0.18 8.84
C TYR A 106 9.22 -0.64 9.86
N GLU A 107 8.00 -0.23 10.25
CA GLU A 107 7.14 -0.94 11.22
C GLU A 107 6.25 -1.98 10.59
N THR A 108 6.02 -1.92 9.28
CA THR A 108 5.22 -2.92 8.59
C THR A 108 5.93 -4.27 8.63
N ARG A 109 5.20 -5.33 8.97
CA ARG A 109 5.74 -6.69 9.14
C ARG A 109 5.04 -7.70 8.24
N GLU A 110 3.79 -7.45 7.91
CA GLU A 110 2.99 -8.38 7.13
C GLU A 110 2.29 -7.65 5.99
N VAL A 111 2.12 -8.37 4.89
CA VAL A 111 1.36 -7.93 3.72
C VAL A 111 0.45 -9.04 3.25
N GLY A 112 -0.77 -8.69 2.87
CA GLY A 112 -1.68 -9.58 2.17
C GLY A 112 -2.25 -8.87 0.94
N CYS A 113 -2.23 -9.53 -0.21
CA CYS A 113 -2.58 -8.91 -1.49
C CYS A 113 -3.62 -9.71 -2.28
N GLY A 114 -4.53 -9.00 -2.94
CA GLY A 114 -5.58 -9.55 -3.80
C GLY A 114 -5.64 -8.81 -5.13
N VAL A 115 -6.04 -9.53 -6.16
CA VAL A 115 -6.27 -8.96 -7.49
C VAL A 115 -7.64 -9.35 -7.99
N PHE A 116 -8.31 -8.40 -8.63
CA PHE A 116 -9.56 -8.64 -9.31
C PHE A 116 -9.47 -8.18 -10.76
N THR A 117 -9.78 -9.10 -11.65
CA THR A 117 -10.12 -8.84 -13.05
C THR A 117 -11.18 -9.84 -13.45
N ASN A 118 -12.19 -9.40 -14.17
CA ASN A 118 -13.26 -10.25 -14.66
C ASN A 118 -13.38 -10.20 -16.19
N ASN A 119 -12.36 -9.67 -16.87
CA ASN A 119 -12.37 -9.42 -18.32
C ASN A 119 -13.61 -8.66 -18.81
N GLN A 120 -14.16 -7.78 -17.96
CA GLN A 120 -15.13 -6.78 -18.36
C GLN A 120 -14.44 -5.41 -18.45
N LYS A 121 -15.08 -4.52 -19.20
CA LYS A 121 -14.65 -3.11 -19.24
C LYS A 121 -14.87 -2.46 -17.88
N CYS A 122 -13.94 -1.63 -17.45
CA CYS A 122 -13.96 -0.97 -16.15
C CYS A 122 -14.77 0.32 -16.18
N ALA A 123 -16.04 0.19 -16.57
CA ALA A 123 -17.00 1.29 -16.61
C ALA A 123 -17.39 1.83 -15.22
N TRP A 124 -16.96 1.16 -14.15
CA TRP A 124 -17.10 1.62 -12.76
C TRP A 124 -16.03 2.63 -12.35
N VAL A 125 -15.04 2.90 -13.22
CA VAL A 125 -14.03 3.95 -13.03
C VAL A 125 -14.26 5.05 -14.05
N ASP A 126 -14.36 6.29 -13.57
CA ASP A 126 -14.63 7.44 -14.43
C ASP A 126 -13.51 7.61 -15.47
N GLY A 127 -13.89 7.81 -16.74
CA GLY A 127 -12.95 7.88 -17.86
C GLY A 127 -12.42 6.53 -18.38
N TRP A 128 -12.76 5.39 -17.78
CA TRP A 128 -12.20 4.07 -18.14
C TRP A 128 -13.15 3.13 -18.89
N ASN A 129 -14.27 3.67 -19.38
CA ASN A 129 -15.34 2.91 -20.05
C ASN A 129 -14.92 2.02 -21.23
N ASN A 130 -13.73 2.24 -21.80
CA ASN A 130 -13.23 1.49 -22.95
C ASN A 130 -12.04 0.56 -22.63
N PHE A 131 -11.59 0.52 -21.38
CA PHE A 131 -10.47 -0.32 -20.95
C PHE A 131 -10.95 -1.54 -20.18
N TYR A 132 -10.27 -2.65 -20.38
CA TYR A 132 -10.26 -3.73 -19.41
C TYR A 132 -9.29 -3.35 -18.31
N CYS A 133 -9.55 -3.73 -17.07
CA CYS A 133 -8.63 -3.41 -15.99
C CYS A 133 -8.51 -4.54 -14.98
N ALA A 134 -7.36 -4.53 -14.30
CA ALA A 134 -7.11 -5.33 -13.12
C ALA A 134 -6.89 -4.38 -11.94
N LYS A 135 -7.64 -4.61 -10.85
CA LYS A 135 -7.54 -3.90 -9.58
C LYS A 135 -6.67 -4.72 -8.62
N TYR A 136 -5.60 -4.12 -8.12
CA TYR A 136 -4.65 -4.73 -7.19
C TYR A 136 -4.77 -4.03 -5.84
N ILE A 137 -4.88 -4.82 -4.79
CA ILE A 137 -4.94 -4.35 -3.40
C ILE A 137 -3.87 -5.06 -2.61
N CYS A 138 -3.07 -4.34 -1.84
CA CYS A 138 -2.22 -4.91 -0.80
C CYS A 138 -2.51 -4.21 0.52
N ASN A 139 -2.84 -4.98 1.56
CA ASN A 139 -2.99 -4.50 2.92
C ASN A 139 -1.71 -4.78 3.71
N TYR A 140 -1.31 -3.84 4.55
CA TYR A 140 -0.05 -3.85 5.29
C TYR A 140 -0.29 -3.72 6.80
N GLY A 141 0.28 -4.64 7.57
CA GLY A 141 0.13 -4.69 9.03
C GLY A 141 1.49 -4.70 9.75
N PRO A 142 1.70 -3.85 10.76
CA PRO A 142 0.98 -2.60 11.04
C PRO A 142 1.00 -1.60 9.87
N ALA A 143 0.06 -0.65 9.89
CA ALA A 143 -0.02 0.42 8.90
C ALA A 143 1.26 1.26 8.81
N GLY A 144 1.59 1.67 7.59
CA GLY A 144 2.58 2.72 7.33
C GLY A 144 1.95 4.10 7.17
N ASN A 145 2.76 5.05 6.72
CA ASN A 145 2.37 6.43 6.44
C ASN A 145 1.77 7.16 7.66
N MET A 146 2.28 6.82 8.85
CA MET A 146 1.86 7.42 10.10
C MET A 146 2.41 8.84 10.25
N VAL A 147 1.70 9.65 11.02
CA VAL A 147 2.09 11.03 11.34
C VAL A 147 2.26 11.21 12.84
N ASP A 148 3.08 12.19 13.25
CA ASP A 148 3.20 12.57 14.65
C ASP A 148 1.94 13.31 15.16
N LYS A 149 1.92 13.66 16.45
CA LYS A 149 0.82 14.42 17.08
C LYS A 149 0.52 15.78 16.44
N ASN A 150 1.47 16.34 15.70
CA ASN A 150 1.37 17.61 14.99
C ASN A 150 1.03 17.41 13.50
N ARG A 151 0.75 16.16 13.07
CA ARG A 151 0.49 15.75 11.68
C ARG A 151 1.70 15.85 10.75
N ASN A 152 2.92 15.84 11.29
CA ASN A 152 4.11 15.73 10.45
C ASN A 152 4.30 14.27 10.00
N PRO A 153 4.61 14.00 8.72
CA PRO A 153 4.93 12.65 8.26
C PRO A 153 6.10 12.04 9.05
N LEU A 154 5.94 10.79 9.48
CA LEU A 154 7.05 10.01 10.01
C LEU A 154 7.84 9.39 8.83
N PRO A 155 9.17 9.24 8.96
CA PRO A 155 9.95 8.59 7.93
C PRO A 155 9.66 7.07 7.90
N PRO A 156 9.78 6.43 6.72
CA PRO A 156 9.55 4.99 6.58
C PRO A 156 10.75 4.16 7.05
N TYR A 157 11.78 4.76 7.67
CA TYR A 157 12.92 4.06 8.27
C TYR A 157 12.97 4.33 9.78
N SER A 158 13.60 3.45 10.55
CA SER A 158 13.64 3.62 12.01
C SER A 158 14.58 4.75 12.42
N THR A 159 14.04 5.79 13.07
CA THR A 159 14.85 6.88 13.65
C THR A 159 15.31 6.58 15.08
N THR A 160 14.80 5.52 15.70
CA THR A 160 14.98 5.23 17.12
C THR A 160 15.56 3.83 17.39
N VAL A 161 15.39 2.88 16.48
CA VAL A 161 15.86 1.51 16.61
C VAL A 161 16.88 1.20 15.54
N ALA A 162 18.13 1.03 15.96
CA ALA A 162 19.19 0.61 15.06
C ALA A 162 19.00 -0.86 14.65
N CYS A 163 19.34 -1.16 13.39
CA CYS A 163 19.38 -2.53 12.90
C CYS A 163 20.43 -3.35 13.66
N LYS A 164 19.98 -4.33 14.47
CA LYS A 164 20.90 -5.17 15.26
C LYS A 164 21.74 -6.09 14.36
N LYS A 165 21.12 -6.64 13.32
CA LYS A 165 21.75 -7.56 12.38
C LYS A 165 21.28 -7.21 10.97
N PRO A 166 22.11 -6.61 10.13
CA PRO A 166 21.77 -6.42 8.72
C PRO A 166 21.60 -7.77 7.99
N SER A 167 20.68 -7.84 7.05
CA SER A 167 20.52 -8.99 6.18
C SER A 167 21.68 -9.10 5.19
N THR A 168 22.22 -10.31 5.04
CA THR A 168 23.26 -10.61 4.03
C THR A 168 22.66 -10.86 2.64
N ASN A 169 21.37 -11.23 2.58
CA ASN A 169 20.69 -11.57 1.33
C ASN A 169 19.94 -10.38 0.73
N TYR A 170 19.57 -9.41 1.58
CA TYR A 170 18.76 -8.25 1.20
C TYR A 170 19.37 -6.97 1.76
N PRO A 171 20.28 -6.30 1.02
CA PRO A 171 20.89 -5.05 1.45
C PRO A 171 19.83 -4.00 1.81
N GLY A 172 20.01 -3.33 2.95
CA GLY A 172 19.04 -2.35 3.46
C GLY A 172 17.91 -2.92 4.32
N LEU A 173 17.79 -4.26 4.44
CA LEU A 173 16.90 -4.91 5.39
C LEU A 173 17.63 -5.33 6.67
N CYS A 174 16.92 -5.34 7.79
CA CYS A 174 17.33 -6.09 8.96
C CYS A 174 17.04 -7.59 8.80
N ALA A 175 17.99 -8.43 9.21
CA ALA A 175 17.72 -9.81 9.55
C ALA A 175 17.13 -9.85 10.97
N GLU A 176 16.19 -10.76 11.19
CA GLU A 176 15.70 -11.08 12.54
C GLU A 176 16.83 -11.50 13.49
#